data_AF-A0A934EKF7-F1
#
_entry.id   AF-A0A934EKF7-F1
#
_cell.length_a   1.000
_cell.length_b   1.000
_cell.length_c   1.000
_cell.angle_alpha   90.00
_cell.angle_beta   90.00
_cell.angle_gamma   90.00
#
_symmetry.space_group_name_H-M   'P 1'
#
loop_
_entity.id
_entity.type
_entity.pdbx_description
1 polymer ?
#
loop_
_entity_poly.entity_id
_entity_poly.type
_entity_poly.pdbx_seq_one_letter_code
_entity_poly.pdbx_strand_id
1 'polypeptide(L)'
;MSDRVKEDIALAGAVSSGVGKSCEFFIDEYTDLVLSRVWNLSKTHCGHLDRERVCSLVILQKQRKGADYFVDDQCDDCLDSYIWFFDFLKKKVKAYKGTNNCTLKTFVWSVINSNSTYLEWLRWKYGRAF
;
A
#
# COMPACT_ATOMS: atom_id res chain seq x y z
N MET A 1 -0.93 18.00 21.09
CA MET A 1 -0.54 16.92 20.17
C MET A 1 -0.12 15.72 21.01
N SER A 2 -0.76 14.56 20.83
CA SER A 2 -0.47 13.36 21.63
C SER A 2 0.92 12.80 21.35
N ASP A 3 1.47 12.03 22.29
CA ASP A 3 2.80 11.42 22.14
C ASP A 3 2.84 10.44 20.96
N ARG A 4 1.77 9.68 20.75
CA ARG A 4 1.59 8.84 19.57
C ARG A 4 1.70 9.62 18.25
N VAL A 5 1.15 10.83 18.16
CA VAL A 5 1.24 11.65 16.94
C VAL A 5 2.66 12.19 16.74
N LYS A 6 3.43 12.43 17.81
CA LYS A 6 4.85 12.80 17.69
C LYS A 6 5.68 11.64 17.14
N GLU A 7 5.44 10.43 17.62
CA GLU A 7 6.08 9.20 17.12
C GLU A 7 5.73 8.97 15.64
N ASP A 8 4.46 9.12 15.28
CA ASP A 8 3.99 9.04 13.90
C ASP A 8 4.70 10.06 12.97
N ILE A 9 4.92 11.30 13.43
CA ILE A 9 5.63 12.34 12.67
C ILE A 9 7.10 11.94 12.50
N ALA A 10 7.74 11.45 13.55
CA ALA A 10 9.13 10.99 13.48
C ALA A 10 9.30 9.81 12.51
N LEU A 11 8.37 8.84 12.56
CA LEU A 11 8.34 7.72 11.63
C LEU A 11 8.15 8.20 10.18
N ALA A 12 7.18 9.07 9.92
CA ALA A 12 6.94 9.62 8.59
C ALA A 12 8.18 10.37 8.04
N GLY A 13 8.86 11.14 8.89
CA GLY A 13 10.12 11.81 8.55
C GLY A 13 11.23 10.83 8.17
N ALA A 14 11.44 9.78 8.96
CA ALA A 14 12.44 8.75 8.71
C ALA A 14 12.16 7.95 7.42
N VAL A 15 10.89 7.58 7.19
CA VAL A 15 10.44 6.91 5.96
C VAL A 15 10.66 7.80 4.74
N SER A 16 10.30 9.09 4.83
CA SER A 16 10.49 10.04 3.73
C SER A 16 11.97 10.29 3.39
N SER A 17 12.86 10.05 4.36
CA SER A 17 14.32 10.15 4.21
C SER A 17 14.97 8.84 3.77
N GLY A 18 14.19 7.77 3.57
CA GLY A 18 14.69 6.48 3.12
C GLY A 18 15.43 5.66 4.18
N VAL A 19 15.20 5.91 5.48
CA VAL A 19 15.81 5.12 6.56
C VAL A 19 15.31 3.67 6.49
N GLY A 20 16.19 2.74 6.13
CA GLY A 20 15.85 1.35 5.81
C GLY A 20 14.94 0.66 6.84
N LYS A 21 15.34 0.62 8.11
CA LYS A 21 14.55 0.01 9.19
C LYS A 21 13.17 0.66 9.37
N SER A 22 13.08 1.97 9.24
CA SER A 22 11.81 2.69 9.34
C SER A 22 10.91 2.42 8.13
N CYS A 23 11.48 2.29 6.94
CA CYS A 23 10.77 1.87 5.74
C CYS A 23 10.24 0.44 5.86
N GLU A 24 11.03 -0.50 6.37
CA GLU A 24 10.61 -1.88 6.64
C GLU A 24 9.45 -1.92 7.64
N PHE A 25 9.59 -1.24 8.77
CA PHE A 25 8.53 -1.13 9.78
C PHE A 25 7.25 -0.52 9.19
N PHE A 26 7.38 0.55 8.40
CA PHE A 26 6.26 1.19 7.73
C PHE A 26 5.57 0.25 6.73
N ILE A 27 6.35 -0.50 5.94
CA ILE A 27 5.78 -1.49 5.03
C ILE A 27 5.02 -2.55 5.83
N ASP A 28 5.62 -3.09 6.89
CA ASP A 28 5.01 -4.15 7.68
C ASP A 28 3.67 -3.72 8.30
N GLU A 29 3.63 -2.54 8.93
CA GLU A 29 2.45 -1.96 9.58
C GLU A 29 1.29 -1.74 8.59
N TYR A 30 1.59 -1.30 7.36
CA TYR A 30 0.57 -0.92 6.38
C TYR A 30 0.30 -1.95 5.29
N THR A 31 0.98 -3.10 5.32
CA THR A 31 0.85 -4.16 4.29
C THR A 31 -0.59 -4.61 4.15
N ASP A 32 -1.26 -5.00 5.23
CA ASP A 32 -2.63 -5.53 5.16
C ASP A 32 -3.61 -4.52 4.56
N LEU A 33 -3.40 -3.24 4.85
CA LEU A 33 -4.22 -2.15 4.36
C LEU A 33 -4.00 -1.94 2.85
N VAL A 34 -2.74 -1.95 2.40
CA VAL A 34 -2.40 -1.84 0.96
C VAL A 34 -2.88 -3.07 0.19
N LEU A 35 -2.67 -4.28 0.72
CA LEU A 35 -3.15 -5.53 0.12
C LEU A 35 -4.66 -5.49 -0.09
N SER A 36 -5.43 -5.11 0.93
CA SER A 36 -6.89 -4.95 0.82
C SER A 36 -7.29 -3.98 -0.29
N ARG A 37 -6.59 -2.85 -0.41
CA ARG A 37 -6.87 -1.86 -1.47
C ARG A 37 -6.56 -2.41 -2.86
N VAL A 38 -5.39 -3.02 -3.05
CA VAL A 38 -5.00 -3.60 -4.33
C VAL A 38 -5.98 -4.71 -4.74
N TRP A 39 -6.36 -5.59 -3.81
CA TRP A 39 -7.38 -6.61 -4.08
C TRP A 39 -8.68 -6.03 -4.61
N ASN A 40 -9.17 -4.95 -3.99
CA ASN A 40 -10.41 -4.32 -4.42
C ASN A 40 -10.28 -3.68 -5.80
N LEU A 41 -9.14 -3.06 -6.12
CA LEU A 41 -8.89 -2.47 -7.44
C LEU A 41 -8.74 -3.53 -8.54
N SER A 42 -8.05 -4.64 -8.26
CA SER A 42 -7.88 -5.73 -9.21
C SER A 42 -9.23 -6.37 -9.55
N LYS A 43 -10.13 -6.52 -8.57
CA LYS A 43 -11.49 -7.04 -8.80
C LYS A 43 -12.32 -6.19 -9.77
N THR A 44 -12.07 -4.88 -9.84
CA THR A 44 -12.87 -3.96 -10.66
C THR A 44 -12.24 -3.63 -12.01
N HIS A 45 -10.92 -3.80 -12.17
CA HIS A 45 -10.19 -3.35 -13.37
C HIS A 45 -9.37 -4.40 -14.12
N CYS A 46 -9.06 -5.54 -13.51
CA CYS A 46 -8.49 -6.63 -14.29
C CYS A 46 -9.66 -7.36 -14.98
N GLY A 47 -9.82 -7.16 -16.29
CA GLY A 47 -10.88 -7.76 -17.11
C GLY A 47 -10.78 -9.28 -17.29
N HIS A 48 -9.95 -9.95 -16.51
CA HIS A 48 -9.84 -11.40 -16.46
C HIS A 48 -10.87 -11.98 -15.48
N LEU A 49 -11.15 -13.28 -15.59
CA LEU A 49 -11.78 -14.09 -14.53
C LEU A 49 -10.83 -14.21 -13.30
N ASP A 50 -10.16 -13.12 -12.92
CA ASP A 50 -9.11 -12.98 -11.89
C ASP A 50 -9.62 -13.15 -10.45
N ARG A 51 -10.86 -13.61 -10.28
CA ARG A 51 -11.32 -14.12 -8.98
C ARG A 51 -10.42 -15.25 -8.47
N GLU A 52 -9.74 -15.96 -9.37
CA GLU A 52 -8.88 -17.10 -9.04
C GLU A 52 -7.37 -16.78 -9.07
N ARG A 53 -6.95 -15.66 -9.67
CA ARG A 53 -5.53 -15.36 -9.98
C ARG A 53 -4.91 -14.21 -9.21
N VAL A 54 -5.46 -13.81 -8.07
CA VAL A 54 -4.74 -12.93 -7.13
C VAL A 54 -3.69 -13.70 -6.33
N CYS A 55 -2.97 -14.61 -6.99
CA CYS A 55 -2.13 -15.61 -6.38
C CYS A 55 -0.98 -14.97 -5.60
N SER A 56 -0.30 -13.96 -6.15
CA SER A 56 0.86 -13.32 -5.51
C SER A 56 0.49 -12.62 -4.19
N LEU A 57 -0.62 -11.89 -4.12
CA LEU A 57 -1.04 -11.24 -2.86
C LEU A 57 -1.66 -12.24 -1.86
N VAL A 58 -2.34 -13.29 -2.34
CA VAL A 58 -2.86 -14.37 -1.49
C VAL A 58 -1.69 -15.14 -0.86
N ILE A 59 -0.64 -15.42 -1.62
CA ILE A 59 0.61 -16.02 -1.13
C ILE A 59 1.22 -15.13 -0.05
N LEU A 60 1.43 -13.84 -0.32
CA LEU A 60 1.99 -12.89 0.66
C LEU A 60 1.16 -12.85 1.95
N GLN A 61 -0.16 -12.81 1.85
CA GLN A 61 -1.03 -12.82 3.02
C GLN A 61 -0.95 -14.13 3.81
N LYS A 62 -0.89 -15.28 3.14
CA LYS A 62 -0.79 -16.60 3.79
C LYS A 62 0.58 -16.81 4.44
N GLN A 63 1.66 -16.42 3.77
CA GLN A 63 3.02 -16.45 4.30
C GLN A 63 3.17 -15.56 5.54
N ARG A 64 2.57 -14.36 5.54
CA ARG A 64 2.52 -13.49 6.74
C ARG A 64 1.81 -14.13 7.94
N LYS A 65 0.87 -15.04 7.69
CA LYS A 65 0.15 -15.79 8.74
C LYS A 65 0.85 -17.09 9.12
N GLY A 66 2.08 -17.33 8.63
CA GLY A 66 2.89 -18.50 8.94
C GLY A 66 2.54 -19.75 8.14
N ALA A 67 1.76 -19.62 7.05
CA ALA A 67 1.49 -20.75 6.17
C ALA A 67 2.53 -20.82 5.04
N ASP A 68 3.17 -21.97 4.88
CA ASP A 68 3.93 -22.30 3.68
C ASP A 68 2.95 -22.54 2.53
N TYR A 69 2.78 -21.52 1.69
CA TYR A 69 1.85 -21.53 0.57
C TYR A 69 2.56 -21.07 -0.70
N PHE A 70 2.69 -21.99 -1.66
CA PHE A 70 3.31 -21.77 -2.96
C PHE A 70 2.35 -22.25 -4.04
N VAL A 71 2.23 -21.49 -5.12
CA VAL A 71 1.37 -21.83 -6.27
C VAL A 71 2.16 -21.58 -7.54
N ASP A 72 2.06 -22.50 -8.50
CA ASP A 72 2.86 -22.51 -9.73
C ASP A 72 2.40 -21.46 -10.78
N ASP A 73 1.16 -20.97 -10.68
CA ASP A 73 0.59 -19.94 -11.56
C ASP A 73 0.42 -18.62 -10.78
N GLN A 74 1.39 -17.71 -10.91
CA GLN A 74 1.39 -16.40 -10.26
C GLN A 74 1.17 -15.29 -11.29
N CYS A 75 0.17 -14.45 -11.03
CA CYS A 75 0.00 -13.19 -11.74
C CYS A 75 0.74 -12.08 -10.97
N ASP A 76 1.71 -11.45 -11.63
CA ASP A 76 2.53 -10.38 -11.04
C ASP A 76 1.82 -9.01 -11.05
N ASP A 77 0.73 -8.85 -11.81
CA ASP A 77 0.01 -7.57 -11.97
C ASP A 77 -0.44 -6.94 -10.64
N CYS A 78 -0.76 -7.79 -9.65
CA CYS A 78 -1.16 -7.35 -8.32
C CYS A 78 0.04 -7.00 -7.45
N LEU A 79 1.18 -7.65 -7.64
CA LEU A 79 2.42 -7.36 -6.93
C LEU A 79 3.00 -6.02 -7.38
N ASP A 80 2.97 -5.71 -8.69
CA ASP A 80 3.39 -4.41 -9.21
C ASP A 80 2.57 -3.27 -8.59
N SER A 81 1.25 -3.47 -8.48
CA SER A 81 0.36 -2.50 -7.84
C SER A 81 0.69 -2.33 -6.36
N TYR A 82 0.97 -3.42 -5.65
CA TYR A 82 1.40 -3.39 -4.25
C TYR A 82 2.70 -2.59 -4.05
N ILE A 83 3.73 -2.86 -4.87
CA ILE A 83 5.00 -2.14 -4.83
C ILE A 83 4.77 -0.66 -5.11
N TRP A 84 4.01 -0.36 -6.16
CA TRP A 84 3.69 1.02 -6.53
C TRP A 84 3.01 1.79 -5.39
N PHE A 85 2.04 1.17 -4.70
CA PHE A 85 1.36 1.82 -3.57
C PHE A 85 2.33 2.19 -2.46
N PHE A 86 3.32 1.35 -2.15
CA PHE A 86 4.30 1.67 -1.12
C PHE A 86 5.26 2.77 -1.54
N ASP A 87 5.71 2.78 -2.80
CA ASP A 87 6.56 3.87 -3.30
C ASP A 87 5.80 5.20 -3.38
N PHE A 88 4.51 5.14 -3.73
CA PHE A 88 3.61 6.27 -3.69
C PHE A 88 3.40 6.79 -2.25
N LEU A 89 3.13 5.89 -1.30
CA LEU A 89 2.94 6.24 0.11
C LEU A 89 4.18 6.87 0.71
N LYS A 90 5.38 6.29 0.50
CA LYS A 90 6.66 6.86 0.96
C LYS A 90 6.86 8.31 0.50
N LYS A 91 6.39 8.66 -0.71
CA LYS A 91 6.40 10.04 -1.21
C LYS A 91 5.35 10.92 -0.53
N LYS A 92 4.14 10.41 -0.31
CA LYS A 92 3.02 11.19 0.29
C LYS A 92 3.19 11.41 1.78
N VAL A 93 3.79 10.48 2.54
CA VAL A 93 3.99 10.63 3.99
C VAL A 93 4.89 11.81 4.37
N LYS A 94 5.70 12.32 3.44
CA LYS A 94 6.43 13.59 3.62
C LYS A 94 5.53 14.77 3.97
N ALA A 95 4.27 14.75 3.52
CA ALA A 95 3.30 15.81 3.78
C ALA A 95 2.55 15.65 5.12
N TYR A 96 2.72 14.52 5.82
CA TYR A 96 2.06 14.26 7.09
C TYR A 96 2.64 15.14 8.21
N LYS A 97 1.76 15.83 8.95
CA LYS A 97 2.11 16.76 10.03
C LYS A 97 1.35 16.53 11.34
N GLY A 98 0.52 15.49 11.41
CA GLY A 98 -0.31 15.25 12.60
C GLY A 98 -1.35 16.34 12.90
N THR A 99 -1.73 17.14 11.90
CA THR A 99 -2.70 18.24 12.06
C THR A 99 -4.02 17.71 12.65
N ASN A 100 -4.60 18.46 13.58
CA ASN A 100 -5.81 18.08 14.32
C ASN A 100 -5.69 16.72 15.04
N ASN A 101 -4.48 16.34 15.46
CA ASN A 101 -4.20 15.07 16.13
C ASN A 101 -4.56 13.83 15.29
N CYS A 102 -4.58 13.98 13.97
CA CYS A 102 -4.76 12.90 13.00
C CYS A 102 -3.57 11.95 13.09
N THR A 103 -3.83 10.65 13.20
CA THR A 103 -2.78 9.61 13.23
C THR A 103 -2.23 9.33 11.83
N LEU A 104 -1.01 8.79 11.76
CA LEU A 104 -0.43 8.37 10.48
C LEU A 104 -1.28 7.30 9.81
N LYS A 105 -1.89 6.40 10.59
CA LYS A 105 -2.81 5.37 10.06
C LYS A 105 -4.02 5.98 9.37
N THR A 106 -4.65 6.98 9.98
CA THR A 106 -5.78 7.70 9.37
C THR A 106 -5.35 8.43 8.11
N PHE A 107 -4.16 9.04 8.12
CA PHE A 107 -3.60 9.70 6.95
C PHE A 107 -3.30 8.72 5.80
N VAL A 108 -2.63 7.60 6.07
CA VAL A 108 -2.35 6.56 5.05
C VAL A 108 -3.66 6.01 4.48
N TRP A 109 -4.63 5.72 5.35
CA TRP A 109 -5.95 5.25 4.94
C TRP A 109 -6.65 6.25 4.01
N SER A 110 -6.60 7.55 4.31
CA SER A 110 -7.24 8.55 3.45
C SER A 110 -6.52 8.69 2.10
N VAL A 111 -5.19 8.60 2.09
CA VAL A 111 -4.39 8.64 0.87
C VAL A 111 -4.76 7.48 -0.06
N ILE A 112 -4.71 6.23 0.40
CA ILE A 112 -4.94 5.05 -0.47
C ILE A 112 -6.38 4.95 -0.98
N ASN A 113 -7.35 5.48 -0.24
CA ASN A 113 -8.77 5.43 -0.57
C ASN A 113 -9.27 6.67 -1.32
N SER A 114 -8.41 7.68 -1.51
CA SER A 114 -8.79 8.88 -2.27
C SER A 114 -8.97 8.58 -3.76
N ASN A 115 -9.91 9.30 -4.39
CA ASN A 115 -10.11 9.24 -5.84
C ASN A 115 -8.86 9.71 -6.61
N SER A 116 -8.12 10.68 -6.08
CA SER A 116 -6.86 11.12 -6.68
C SER A 116 -5.84 10.00 -6.77
N THR A 117 -5.67 9.20 -5.71
CA THR A 117 -4.73 8.06 -5.73
C THR A 117 -5.17 7.01 -6.72
N TYR A 118 -6.48 6.77 -6.83
CA TYR A 118 -7.02 5.85 -7.83
C TYR A 118 -6.71 6.31 -9.26
N LEU A 119 -6.90 7.60 -9.58
CA LEU A 119 -6.55 8.14 -10.90
C LEU A 119 -5.04 8.10 -11.17
N GLU A 120 -4.21 8.40 -10.16
CA GLU A 120 -2.75 8.29 -10.28
C GLU A 120 -2.32 6.83 -10.53
N TRP A 121 -2.96 5.86 -9.85
CA TRP A 121 -2.71 4.44 -10.06
C TRP A 121 -3.11 3.98 -11.47
N LEU A 122 -4.30 4.37 -11.96
CA LEU A 122 -4.72 4.05 -13.33
C LEU A 122 -3.73 4.58 -14.38
N ARG A 123 -3.27 5.82 -14.22
CA ARG A 123 -2.29 6.44 -15.12
C ARG A 123 -0.94 5.73 -15.11
N TRP A 124 -0.51 5.27 -13.94
CA TRP A 124 0.70 4.47 -13.83
C TRP A 124 0.52 3.10 -14.49
N LYS A 125 -0.60 2.42 -14.23
CA LYS A 125 -0.84 1.04 -14.69
C LYS A 125 -1.12 0.94 -16.20
N TYR A 126 -1.88 1.88 -16.75
CA TYR A 126 -2.37 1.81 -18.14
C TYR A 126 -1.85 2.96 -19.02
N GLY A 127 -1.02 3.85 -18.48
CA GLY A 127 -0.56 5.05 -19.18
C GLY A 127 -1.62 6.16 -19.28
N ARG A 128 -1.36 7.17 -20.11
CA ARG A 128 -2.25 8.35 -20.31
C ARG A 128 -3.49 8.06 -21.18
N ALA A 129 -3.91 6.81 -21.32
CA ALA A 129 -5.03 6.43 -22.18
C ALA A 129 -6.42 6.58 -21.50
N PHE A 130 -6.48 7.30 -20.38
CA PHE A 130 -7.71 7.65 -19.64
C PHE A 130 -7.69 9.12 -19.22
#